data_AF-A0A0F9U8Z4-F1
#
_entry.id   AF-A0A0F9U8Z4-F1
#
_cell.length_a   1.000
_cell.length_b   1.000
_cell.length_c   1.000
_cell.angle_alpha   90.00
_cell.angle_beta   90.00
_cell.angle_gamma   90.00
#
_symmetry.space_group_name_H-M   'P 1'
#
loop_
_entity.id
_entity.type
_entity.pdbx_description
1 polymer ?
#
loop_
_entity_poly.entity_id
_entity_poly.type
_entity_poly.pdbx_seq_one_letter_code
_entity_poly.pdbx_strand_id
1 'polypeptide(L)'
;MRLPDLKILNGQTNGVSIDVAEIDELTIYGPAALTGVISTEVSPDGGTTWYPYAGAPAINVRVTYSTIHAHKMRLVSTLAEGAERVFPVHGSSLVTT
;
A
#
# COMPACT_ATOMS: atom_id res chain seq x y z
N MET A 1 14.23 2.00 5.80
CA MET A 1 13.84 0.75 6.48
C MET A 1 12.99 -0.12 5.56
N ARG A 2 13.10 -1.45 5.68
CA ARG A 2 12.21 -2.38 4.98
C ARG A 2 11.02 -2.69 5.89
N LEU A 3 9.81 -2.62 5.33
CA LEU A 3 8.57 -2.99 5.99
C LEU A 3 8.13 -4.39 5.52
N PRO A 4 7.17 -5.05 6.22
CA PRO A 4 6.62 -6.31 5.73
C PRO A 4 6.08 -6.16 4.31
N ASP A 5 6.35 -7.17 3.48
CA ASP A 5 5.80 -7.21 2.12
C ASP A 5 4.27 -7.37 2.20
N LEU A 6 3.54 -6.66 1.35
CA LEU A 6 2.09 -6.82 1.21
C LEU A 6 1.80 -7.96 0.23
N LYS A 7 0.88 -8.87 0.59
CA LYS A 7 0.52 -10.01 -0.25
C LYS A 7 -0.98 -10.07 -0.52
N ILE A 8 -1.40 -9.92 -1.77
CA ILE A 8 -2.81 -10.19 -2.13
C ILE A 8 -2.89 -11.62 -2.64
N LEU A 9 -3.67 -12.46 -1.94
CA LEU A 9 -3.80 -13.87 -2.29
C LEU A 9 -4.79 -14.07 -3.45
N ASN A 10 -4.60 -15.16 -4.18
CA ASN A 10 -5.51 -15.55 -5.27
C ASN A 10 -6.97 -15.63 -4.76
N GLY A 11 -7.89 -15.02 -5.51
CA GLY A 11 -9.32 -15.04 -5.21
C GLY A 11 -9.78 -14.00 -4.19
N GLN A 12 -8.90 -13.16 -3.67
CA GLN A 12 -9.30 -12.07 -2.77
C GLN A 12 -9.76 -10.83 -3.54
N THR A 13 -10.85 -10.23 -3.08
CA THR A 13 -11.45 -9.00 -3.64
C THR A 13 -11.17 -7.77 -2.77
N ASN A 14 -10.26 -7.86 -1.80
CA ASN A 14 -10.03 -6.76 -0.87
C ASN A 14 -8.55 -6.71 -0.46
N GLY A 15 -8.24 -5.79 0.43
CA GLY A 15 -6.88 -5.38 0.68
C GLY A 15 -6.13 -6.04 1.81
N VAL A 16 -4.81 -5.95 1.71
CA VAL A 16 -3.86 -6.25 2.79
C VAL A 16 -3.29 -4.97 3.37
N SER A 17 -3.11 -4.95 4.68
CA SER A 17 -2.67 -3.77 5.42
C SER A 17 -1.31 -3.94 6.07
N ILE A 18 -0.55 -2.85 6.14
CA ILE A 18 0.59 -2.67 7.01
C ILE A 18 0.25 -1.66 8.10
N ASP A 19 0.80 -1.88 9.29
CA ASP A 19 0.80 -0.90 10.37
C ASP A 19 1.96 0.07 10.13
N VAL A 20 1.64 1.35 10.02
CA VAL A 20 2.58 2.47 9.90
C VAL A 20 2.15 3.51 10.91
N ALA A 21 3.04 4.33 11.47
CA ALA A 21 2.67 5.39 12.42
C ALA A 21 2.92 6.76 11.80
N GLU A 22 4.15 6.96 11.33
CA GLU A 22 4.55 8.11 10.55
C GLU A 22 5.69 7.71 9.63
N ILE A 23 5.60 8.09 8.36
CA ILE A 23 6.70 7.86 7.41
C ILE A 23 6.77 8.97 6.38
N ASP A 24 7.97 9.50 6.16
CA ASP A 24 8.20 10.60 5.23
C ASP A 24 8.16 10.14 3.79
N GLU A 25 8.65 8.94 3.50
CA GLU A 25 8.48 8.32 2.18
C GLU A 25 8.13 6.84 2.30
N LEU A 26 7.06 6.42 1.62
CA LEU A 26 6.73 5.01 1.45
C LEU A 26 6.76 4.66 -0.03
N THR A 27 7.53 3.65 -0.41
CA THR A 27 7.55 3.10 -1.77
C THR A 27 7.02 1.68 -1.78
N ILE A 28 6.01 1.42 -2.63
CA ILE A 28 5.43 0.11 -2.91
C ILE A 28 5.82 -0.30 -4.34
N TYR A 29 6.41 -1.48 -4.47
CA TYR A 29 6.82 -2.03 -5.77
C TYR A 29 5.77 -3.02 -6.27
N GLY A 30 5.24 -2.78 -7.47
CA GLY A 30 4.30 -3.69 -8.11
C GLY A 30 5.00 -4.79 -8.91
N PRO A 31 4.38 -5.97 -9.09
CA PRO A 31 4.84 -6.94 -10.08
C PRO A 31 4.76 -6.35 -11.50
N ALA A 32 5.63 -6.81 -12.40
CA ALA A 32 5.76 -6.27 -13.76
C ALA A 32 4.49 -6.40 -14.62
N ALA A 33 3.55 -7.28 -14.24
CA ALA A 33 2.25 -7.43 -14.89
C ALA A 33 1.15 -7.39 -13.82
N LEU A 34 0.34 -6.34 -13.85
CA LEU A 34 -0.88 -6.20 -13.06
C LEU A 34 -2.09 -6.33 -13.99
N THR A 35 -2.96 -7.30 -13.70
CA THR A 35 -4.30 -7.34 -14.25
C THR A 35 -5.26 -6.78 -13.19
N GLY A 36 -6.01 -5.73 -13.51
CA GLY A 36 -6.95 -5.09 -12.60
C GLY A 36 -6.55 -3.72 -12.06
N VAL A 37 -7.46 -3.11 -11.30
CA VAL A 37 -7.24 -1.82 -10.63
C VAL A 37 -6.91 -2.09 -9.17
N ILE A 38 -5.69 -1.74 -8.77
CA ILE A 38 -5.29 -1.66 -7.37
C ILE A 38 -5.28 -0.19 -6.97
N SER A 39 -5.96 0.14 -5.88
CA SER A 39 -5.92 1.45 -5.24
C SER A 39 -5.27 1.34 -3.86
N THR A 40 -5.13 2.47 -3.18
CA THR A 40 -4.50 2.50 -1.86
C THR A 40 -5.31 3.36 -0.92
N GLU A 41 -5.45 2.89 0.31
CA GLU A 41 -6.20 3.55 1.36
C GLU A 41 -5.38 3.63 2.63
N VAL A 42 -5.62 4.69 3.40
CA VAL A 42 -5.01 4.92 4.70
C VAL A 42 -6.08 4.99 5.78
N SER A 43 -5.71 4.59 6.99
CA SER A 43 -6.57 4.61 8.15
C SER A 43 -5.86 5.32 9.31
N PRO A 44 -6.36 6.49 9.74
CA PRO A 44 -5.82 7.21 10.89
C PRO A 44 -6.24 6.63 12.23
N ASP A 45 -7.20 5.69 12.27
CA ASP A 45 -7.81 5.17 13.51
C ASP A 45 -7.58 3.65 13.71
N GLY A 46 -6.47 3.14 13.17
CA GLY A 46 -6.06 1.75 13.38
C GLY A 46 -6.86 0.72 12.58
N GLY A 47 -7.50 1.14 11.48
CA GLY A 47 -8.22 0.29 10.55
C GLY A 47 -9.74 0.30 10.71
N THR A 48 -10.29 1.24 11.49
CA THR A 48 -11.74 1.36 11.70
C THR A 48 -12.40 2.13 10.56
N THR A 49 -11.79 3.23 10.13
CA THR A 49 -12.18 4.02 8.95
C THR A 49 -11.04 4.06 7.94
N TRP A 50 -11.39 4.01 6.66
CA TRP A 50 -10.44 3.96 5.54
C TRP A 50 -10.74 5.08 4.55
N TYR A 51 -9.70 5.79 4.15
CA TYR A 51 -9.78 6.91 3.22
C TYR A 51 -8.91 6.62 2.00
N PRO A 52 -9.41 6.87 0.78
CA PRO A 52 -8.56 6.83 -0.41
C PRO A 52 -7.37 7.75 -0.24
N TYR A 53 -6.16 7.24 -0.48
CA TYR A 53 -4.97 8.08 -0.45
C TYR A 53 -4.87 8.85 -1.78
N ALA A 54 -5.23 10.12 -1.75
CA ALA A 54 -5.17 11.02 -2.90
C ALA A 54 -3.71 11.23 -3.31
N GLY A 55 -3.28 10.55 -4.38
CA GLY A 55 -1.90 10.51 -4.84
C GLY A 55 -1.47 9.15 -5.38
N ALA A 56 -2.24 8.08 -5.13
CA ALA A 56 -2.00 6.79 -5.74
C ALA A 56 -2.27 6.85 -7.26
N PRO A 57 -1.27 6.64 -8.13
CA PRO A 57 -1.54 6.47 -9.55
C PRO A 57 -2.33 5.17 -9.76
N ALA A 58 -3.29 5.16 -10.69
CA ALA A 58 -3.73 3.91 -11.30
C ALA A 58 -2.47 3.24 -11.87
N ILE A 59 -2.09 2.08 -11.31
CA ILE A 59 -0.68 1.72 -11.09
C ILE A 59 0.25 1.83 -12.32
N ASN A 60 1.38 2.52 -12.10
CA ASN A 60 2.69 2.26 -12.73
C ASN A 60 3.58 1.48 -11.74
N VAL A 61 4.54 0.71 -12.23
CA VAL A 61 5.43 -0.29 -11.56
C VAL A 61 6.01 0.09 -10.17
N ARG A 62 5.97 1.36 -9.78
CA ARG A 62 6.39 1.90 -8.49
C ARG A 62 5.43 3.00 -8.05
N VAL A 63 4.99 2.95 -6.79
CA VAL A 63 4.25 4.06 -6.16
C VAL A 63 5.04 4.58 -4.98
N THR A 64 5.24 5.90 -4.92
CA THR A 64 5.91 6.58 -3.81
C THR A 64 4.97 7.61 -3.20
N TYR A 65 4.81 7.56 -1.88
CA TYR A 65 3.99 8.46 -1.09
C TYR A 65 4.88 9.29 -0.18
N SER A 66 4.56 10.58 -0.01
CA SER A 66 5.29 11.47 0.89
C SER A 66 4.43 11.82 2.11
N THR A 67 5.03 11.79 3.30
CA THR A 67 4.46 12.25 4.57
C THR A 67 3.10 11.59 4.88
N ILE A 68 3.13 10.32 5.26
CA ILE A 68 1.95 9.56 5.69
C ILE A 68 1.80 9.67 7.21
N HIS A 69 0.71 10.32 7.65
CA HIS A 69 0.22 10.29 9.03
C HIS A 69 -1.00 9.36 9.11
N ALA A 70 -0.76 8.07 9.25
CA ALA A 70 -1.81 7.06 9.37
C ALA A 70 -1.34 5.96 10.31
N HIS A 71 -2.27 5.28 10.98
CA HIS A 71 -2.00 4.12 11.82
C HIS A 71 -1.94 2.82 10.99
N LYS A 72 -2.66 2.76 9.86
CA LYS A 72 -2.60 1.65 8.90
C LYS A 72 -2.70 2.14 7.47
N MET A 73 -2.17 1.34 6.56
CA MET A 73 -2.31 1.53 5.11
C MET A 73 -2.59 0.21 4.45
N ARG A 74 -3.44 0.19 3.42
CA ARG A 74 -3.77 -1.02 2.67
C ARG A 74 -3.78 -0.81 1.16
N LEU A 75 -3.40 -1.83 0.42
CA LEU A 75 -3.68 -1.92 -1.02
C LEU A 75 -5.06 -2.53 -1.19
N VAL A 76 -5.93 -1.94 -1.99
CA VAL A 76 -7.28 -2.46 -2.27
C VAL A 76 -7.35 -2.93 -3.71
N SER A 77 -7.78 -4.17 -3.93
CA SER A 77 -8.12 -4.69 -5.25
C SER A 77 -9.62 -4.74 -5.41
N THR A 78 -10.14 -4.38 -6.59
CA THR A 78 -11.57 -4.54 -6.93
C THR A 78 -11.84 -5.81 -7.72
N LEU A 79 -10.81 -6.58 -8.06
CA LEU A 79 -10.92 -7.85 -8.78
C LEU A 79 -10.44 -8.99 -7.91
N ALA A 80 -11.05 -10.17 -8.10
CA ALA A 80 -10.46 -11.40 -7.59
C ALA A 80 -9.08 -11.57 -8.25
N GLU A 81 -8.03 -11.49 -7.46
CA GLU A 81 -6.67 -11.70 -7.96
C GLU A 81 -6.56 -13.08 -8.59
N GLY A 82 -6.31 -13.19 -9.90
CA GLY A 82 -6.19 -14.49 -10.57
C GLY A 82 -4.93 -15.28 -10.18
N ALA A 83 -3.99 -14.64 -9.47
CA ALA A 83 -2.76 -15.20 -8.96
C ALA A 83 -2.32 -14.44 -7.69
N GLU A 84 -1.57 -15.08 -6.80
CA GLU A 84 -0.96 -14.38 -5.66
C GLU A 84 0.02 -13.31 -6.13
N ARG A 85 -0.01 -12.13 -5.49
CA ARG A 85 0.88 -11.01 -5.77
C ARG A 85 1.58 -10.56 -4.51
N VAL A 86 2.90 -10.38 -4.60
CA VAL A 86 3.73 -9.85 -3.51
C VAL A 86 4.23 -8.46 -3.90
N PHE A 87 4.05 -7.50 -3.00
CA PHE A 87 4.44 -6.11 -3.15
C PHE A 87 5.49 -5.79 -2.08
N PRO A 88 6.79 -5.70 -2.46
CA PRO A 88 7.82 -5.22 -1.55
C PRO A 88 7.52 -3.80 -1.10
N VAL A 89 7.69 -3.54 0.21
CA VAL A 89 7.41 -2.23 0.81
C VAL A 89 8.63 -1.66 1.49
N HIS A 90 9.05 -0.48 1.03
CA HIS A 90 10.18 0.26 1.59
C HIS A 90 9.70 1.58 2.17
N GLY A 91 10.28 1.93 3.30
CA GLY A 91 9.95 3.15 4.02
C GLY A 91 11.18 3.97 4.38
N SER A 92 11.10 5.29 4.37
CA SER A 92 12.13 6.17 4.91
C SER A 92 11.51 7.20 5.86
N SER A 93 12.20 7.46 6.96
CA SER A 93 11.93 8.60 7.81
C SER A 93 13.09 9.57 7.62
N LEU A 94 12.78 10.84 7.38
CA LEU A 94 13.72 11.92 7.48
C LEU A 94 14.06 12.04 8.96
N VAL A 95 15.28 11.65 9.34
CA VAL A 95 15.79 12.01 10.65
C VAL A 95 16.01 13.53 10.62
N THR A 96 15.05 14.29 11.14
CA THR A 96 15.22 15.71 11.40
C THR A 96 16.17 15.83 12.59
N THR A 97 17.48 15.92 12.30
CA THR A 97 18.53 16.26 13.27
C THR A 97 18.43 17.71 13.72
#